data_AF-A0A2M9Q7I0-F1
#
_entry.id   AF-A0A2M9Q7I0-F1
#
_cell.length_a   1.000
_cell.length_b   1.000
_cell.length_c   1.000
_cell.angle_alpha   90.00
_cell.angle_beta   90.00
_cell.angle_gamma   90.00
#
_symmetry.space_group_name_H-M   'P 1'
#
loop_
_entity.id
_entity.type
_entity.pdbx_description
1 polymer ?
#
loop_
_entity_poly.entity_id
_entity_poly.type
_entity_poly.pdbx_seq_one_letter_code
_entity_poly.pdbx_strand_id
1 'polypeptide(L)'
;KLGIATGKNLPEVAREHFSKKTSIFLWIQAELVIIATDLAEFIGAALGLYLLFNIPMLPAALITAVGSFAILELQRRGFRAFEAGISGMVLIVVLAFAFQTFLAQPNWGEVTIGMFTPRFNGVDSILLATGILGATVMPHAIYLHSSLTQNRIVGRNDAEKRRIFRFEFIDIIIAMVIAGAINMSMLIIAAAVFHTQGVVVEDLDIAYNGLKEALGPMAA
;
A
#
# COMPACT_ATOMS: atom_id res chain seq x y z
N LYS A 1 -15.57 6.23 -10.19
CA LYS A 1 -16.26 7.29 -11.01
C LYS A 1 -16.22 7.03 -12.52
N LEU A 2 -15.05 6.89 -13.16
CA LEU A 2 -14.95 6.67 -14.62
C LEU A 2 -15.69 5.40 -15.06
N GLY A 3 -15.35 4.24 -14.49
CA GLY A 3 -16.01 2.96 -14.81
C GLY A 3 -17.53 2.97 -14.63
N ILE A 4 -18.03 3.59 -13.54
CA ILE A 4 -19.48 3.73 -13.27
C ILE A 4 -20.20 4.62 -14.31
N ALA A 5 -19.53 5.68 -14.78
CA ALA A 5 -20.13 6.66 -15.68
C ALA A 5 -20.07 6.25 -17.14
N THR A 6 -18.92 5.74 -17.60
CA THR A 6 -18.68 5.41 -19.01
C THR A 6 -18.86 3.93 -19.33
N GLY A 7 -18.86 3.05 -18.33
CA GLY A 7 -18.83 1.60 -18.53
C GLY A 7 -17.54 1.10 -19.17
N LYS A 8 -16.48 1.92 -19.19
CA LYS A 8 -15.16 1.63 -19.76
C LYS A 8 -14.07 1.80 -18.72
N ASN A 9 -12.99 1.03 -18.86
CA ASN A 9 -11.81 1.18 -18.01
C ASN A 9 -10.93 2.37 -18.47
N LEU A 10 -10.03 2.82 -17.59
CA LEU A 10 -9.14 3.95 -17.88
C LEU A 10 -8.25 3.71 -19.13
N PRO A 11 -7.71 2.50 -19.38
CA PRO A 11 -6.95 2.20 -20.61
C PRO A 11 -7.80 2.31 -21.89
N GLU A 12 -9.04 1.86 -21.89
CA GLU A 12 -9.99 1.98 -23.01
C GLU A 12 -10.27 3.45 -23.33
N VAL A 13 -10.55 4.26 -22.31
CA VAL A 13 -10.79 5.70 -22.48
C VAL A 13 -9.53 6.41 -22.97
N ALA A 14 -8.37 6.08 -22.42
CA ALA A 14 -7.09 6.63 -22.88
C ALA A 14 -6.81 6.24 -24.34
N ARG A 15 -7.13 5.01 -24.75
CA ARG A 15 -6.98 4.56 -26.14
C ARG A 15 -7.90 5.32 -27.11
N GLU A 16 -9.10 5.68 -26.67
CA GLU A 16 -10.08 6.42 -27.47
C GLU A 16 -9.74 7.91 -27.62
N HIS A 17 -9.14 8.52 -26.60
CA HIS A 17 -8.84 9.97 -26.61
C HIS A 17 -7.42 10.30 -27.08
N PHE A 18 -6.47 9.37 -26.99
CA PHE A 18 -5.07 9.62 -27.36
C PHE A 18 -4.65 8.93 -28.66
N SER A 19 -3.62 9.49 -29.30
CA SER A 19 -3.01 8.89 -30.49
C SER A 19 -2.45 7.48 -30.20
N LYS A 20 -2.38 6.63 -31.24
CA LYS A 20 -1.84 5.27 -31.12
C LYS A 20 -0.43 5.22 -30.51
N LYS A 21 0.41 6.23 -30.78
CA LYS A 21 1.77 6.34 -30.24
C LYS A 21 1.77 6.66 -28.74
N THR A 22 0.99 7.65 -28.33
CA THR A 22 0.86 8.06 -26.92
C THR A 22 0.28 6.93 -26.06
N SER A 23 -0.73 6.23 -26.57
CA SER A 23 -1.33 5.09 -25.87
C SER A 23 -0.35 3.93 -25.67
N ILE A 24 0.55 3.67 -26.63
CA ILE A 24 1.61 2.65 -26.46
C ILE A 24 2.63 3.10 -25.41
N PHE A 25 3.02 4.38 -25.39
CA PHE A 25 3.93 4.90 -24.38
C PHE A 25 3.34 4.78 -22.96
N LEU A 26 2.07 5.16 -22.78
CA LEU A 26 1.35 4.99 -21.52
C LEU A 26 1.25 3.51 -21.10
N TRP A 27 1.06 2.60 -22.05
CA TRP A 27 1.04 1.17 -21.78
C TRP A 27 2.39 0.66 -21.29
N ILE A 28 3.49 1.01 -21.98
CA ILE A 28 4.86 0.63 -21.55
C ILE A 28 5.16 1.18 -20.15
N GLN A 29 4.81 2.44 -19.90
CA GLN A 29 5.00 3.05 -18.59
C GLN A 29 4.23 2.29 -17.51
N ALA A 30 2.95 1.97 -17.75
CA ALA A 30 2.13 1.24 -16.79
C ALA A 30 2.70 -0.16 -16.51
N GLU A 31 3.14 -0.88 -17.55
CA GLU A 31 3.75 -2.20 -17.42
C GLU A 31 5.02 -2.16 -16.57
N LEU A 32 5.91 -1.19 -16.82
CA LEU A 32 7.13 -1.00 -16.02
C LEU A 32 6.82 -0.72 -14.54
N VAL A 33 5.81 0.10 -14.26
CA VAL A 33 5.38 0.41 -12.89
C VAL A 33 4.81 -0.83 -12.19
N ILE A 34 4.05 -1.67 -12.89
CA ILE A 34 3.51 -2.92 -12.35
C ILE A 34 4.65 -3.87 -12.01
N ILE A 35 5.60 -4.08 -12.93
CA ILE A 35 6.77 -4.94 -12.70
C ILE A 35 7.60 -4.44 -11.51
N ALA A 36 7.80 -3.12 -11.39
CA ALA A 36 8.55 -2.54 -10.27
C ALA A 36 7.84 -2.76 -8.93
N THR A 37 6.51 -2.64 -8.90
CA THR A 37 5.71 -2.87 -7.68
C THR A 37 5.73 -4.34 -7.28
N ASP A 38 5.51 -5.25 -8.24
CA ASP A 38 5.53 -6.71 -8.00
C ASP A 38 6.90 -7.18 -7.49
N LEU A 39 7.98 -6.62 -8.05
CA LEU A 39 9.33 -6.89 -7.57
C LEU A 39 9.54 -6.41 -6.12
N ALA A 40 9.06 -5.21 -5.79
CA ALA A 40 9.17 -4.68 -4.43
C ALA A 40 8.37 -5.53 -3.42
N GLU A 41 7.15 -5.94 -3.77
CA GLU A 41 6.32 -6.81 -2.93
C GLU A 41 6.95 -8.20 -2.74
N PHE A 42 7.49 -8.78 -3.83
CA PHE A 42 8.14 -10.08 -3.80
C PHE A 42 9.39 -10.08 -2.91
N ILE A 43 10.25 -9.07 -3.05
CA ILE A 43 11.45 -8.91 -2.22
C ILE A 43 11.05 -8.70 -0.76
N GLY A 44 10.06 -7.84 -0.48
CA GLY A 44 9.57 -7.59 0.87
C GLY A 44 9.04 -8.85 1.55
N ALA A 45 8.25 -9.67 0.85
CA ALA A 45 7.72 -10.91 1.38
C ALA A 45 8.82 -11.96 1.64
N ALA A 46 9.77 -12.12 0.71
CA ALA A 46 10.91 -13.02 0.91
C ALA A 46 11.80 -12.58 2.08
N LEU A 47 12.05 -11.28 2.22
CA LEU A 47 12.83 -10.72 3.31
C LEU A 47 12.10 -10.85 4.66
N GLY A 48 10.78 -10.66 4.69
CA GLY A 48 9.97 -10.91 5.88
C GLY A 48 10.07 -12.37 6.37
N LEU A 49 10.02 -13.34 5.45
CA LEU A 49 10.22 -14.75 5.79
C LEU A 49 11.65 -15.04 6.28
N TYR A 50 12.65 -14.41 5.67
CA TYR A 50 14.04 -14.48 6.12
C TYR A 50 14.19 -13.96 7.56
N LEU A 51 13.60 -12.81 7.88
CA LEU A 51 13.73 -12.17 9.21
C LEU A 51 12.92 -12.87 10.31
N LEU A 52 11.75 -13.42 9.99
CA LEU A 52 10.88 -14.07 10.97
C LEU A 52 11.29 -15.50 11.28
N PHE A 53 11.63 -16.28 10.25
CA PHE A 53 11.89 -17.72 10.39
C PHE A 53 13.37 -18.08 10.25
N ASN A 54 14.24 -17.10 9.99
CA ASN A 54 15.68 -17.30 9.75
C ASN A 54 15.94 -18.28 8.59
N ILE A 55 15.04 -18.30 7.61
CA ILE A 55 15.10 -19.15 6.42
C ILE A 55 15.92 -18.43 5.36
N PRO A 56 16.95 -19.04 4.73
CA PRO A 56 17.75 -18.39 3.69
C PRO A 56 16.88 -17.82 2.55
N MET A 57 17.34 -16.73 1.91
CA MET A 57 16.55 -15.99 0.93
C MET A 57 16.03 -16.84 -0.23
N LEU A 58 16.80 -17.82 -0.69
CA LEU A 58 16.42 -18.63 -1.85
C LEU A 58 15.19 -19.54 -1.56
N PRO A 59 15.16 -20.34 -0.47
CA PRO A 59 13.94 -21.00 -0.01
C PRO A 59 12.80 -20.02 0.33
N ALA A 60 13.10 -18.87 0.95
CA ALA A 60 12.08 -17.88 1.29
C ALA A 60 11.36 -17.34 0.03
N ALA A 61 12.12 -17.02 -1.02
CA ALA A 61 11.58 -16.60 -2.31
C ALA A 61 10.70 -17.68 -2.97
N LEU A 62 11.09 -18.96 -2.87
CA LEU A 62 10.26 -20.07 -3.36
C LEU A 62 8.95 -20.19 -2.58
N ILE A 63 8.97 -20.03 -1.25
CA ILE A 63 7.76 -20.04 -0.43
C ILE A 63 6.86 -18.87 -0.80
N THR A 64 7.40 -17.66 -0.97
CA THR A 64 6.65 -16.49 -1.44
C THR A 64 6.00 -16.76 -2.79
N ALA A 65 6.73 -17.32 -3.76
CA ALA A 65 6.17 -17.66 -5.07
C ALA A 65 4.99 -18.64 -4.95
N VAL A 66 5.13 -19.69 -4.15
CA VAL A 66 4.04 -20.64 -3.87
C VAL A 66 2.86 -19.95 -3.18
N GLY A 67 3.13 -19.03 -2.25
CA GLY A 67 2.12 -18.21 -1.59
C GLY A 67 1.31 -17.36 -2.58
N SER A 68 1.97 -16.71 -3.55
CA SER A 68 1.31 -15.96 -4.61
C SER A 68 0.38 -16.85 -5.44
N PHE A 69 0.82 -18.07 -5.80
CA PHE A 69 -0.04 -19.04 -6.47
C PHE A 69 -1.24 -19.47 -5.61
N ALA A 70 -1.06 -19.60 -4.29
CA ALA A 70 -2.15 -19.93 -3.38
C ALA A 70 -3.21 -18.81 -3.33
N ILE A 71 -2.80 -17.53 -3.37
CA ILE A 71 -3.72 -16.39 -3.45
C ILE A 71 -4.49 -16.40 -4.78
N LEU A 72 -3.82 -16.70 -5.90
CA LEU A 72 -4.47 -16.84 -7.20
C LEU A 72 -5.48 -18.00 -7.22
N GLU A 73 -5.16 -19.13 -6.60
CA GLU A 73 -6.07 -20.27 -6.46
C GLU A 73 -7.28 -19.89 -5.58
N LEU A 74 -7.08 -19.06 -4.54
CA LEU A 74 -8.17 -18.54 -3.70
C LEU A 74 -9.10 -17.62 -4.49
N GLN A 75 -8.56 -16.78 -5.37
CA GLN A 75 -9.34 -15.94 -6.29
C GLN A 75 -10.27 -16.80 -7.17
N ARG A 76 -9.79 -17.96 -7.65
CA ARG A 76 -10.57 -18.90 -8.46
C ARG A 76 -11.73 -19.56 -7.68
N ARG A 77 -11.62 -19.69 -6.36
CA ARG A 77 -12.68 -20.26 -5.48
C ARG A 77 -13.79 -19.28 -5.12
N GLY A 78 -13.62 -17.98 -5.40
CA GLY A 78 -14.68 -16.98 -5.33
C GLY A 78 -14.29 -15.68 -4.61
N PHE A 79 -14.87 -14.58 -5.07
CA PHE A 79 -14.54 -13.21 -4.63
C PHE A 79 -14.67 -12.97 -3.12
N ARG A 80 -15.64 -13.61 -2.44
CA ARG A 80 -15.85 -13.41 -0.99
C ARG A 80 -14.69 -13.96 -0.14
N ALA A 81 -14.15 -15.12 -0.51
CA ALA A 81 -13.04 -15.73 0.22
C ALA A 81 -11.76 -14.92 0.04
N PHE A 82 -11.53 -14.42 -1.18
CA PHE A 82 -10.44 -13.52 -1.52
C PHE A 82 -10.49 -12.20 -0.75
N GLU A 83 -11.65 -11.54 -0.73
CA GLU A 83 -11.88 -10.27 -0.02
C GLU A 83 -11.69 -10.43 1.50
N ALA A 84 -12.18 -11.54 2.08
CA ALA A 84 -11.97 -11.86 3.49
C ALA A 84 -10.48 -12.12 3.80
N GLY A 85 -9.75 -12.81 2.92
CA GLY A 85 -8.32 -13.06 3.08
C GLY A 85 -7.50 -11.76 3.13
N ILE A 86 -7.70 -10.87 2.16
CA ILE A 86 -7.02 -9.57 2.12
C ILE A 86 -7.40 -8.73 3.32
N SER A 87 -8.69 -8.66 3.68
CA SER A 87 -9.14 -7.89 4.85
C SER A 87 -8.49 -8.39 6.15
N GLY A 88 -8.33 -9.71 6.30
CA GLY A 88 -7.61 -10.31 7.42
C GLY A 88 -6.12 -9.92 7.45
N MET A 89 -5.44 -9.96 6.31
CA MET A 89 -4.03 -9.55 6.20
C MET A 89 -3.86 -8.06 6.56
N VAL A 90 -4.71 -7.18 6.02
CA VAL A 90 -4.69 -5.75 6.33
C VAL A 90 -4.95 -5.52 7.81
N LEU A 91 -5.91 -6.23 8.41
CA LEU A 91 -6.21 -6.12 9.83
C LEU A 91 -5.00 -6.49 10.71
N ILE A 92 -4.28 -7.56 10.36
CA ILE A 92 -3.05 -7.96 11.07
C ILE A 92 -2.01 -6.84 11.00
N VAL A 93 -1.78 -6.26 9.83
CA VAL A 93 -0.83 -5.14 9.65
C VAL A 93 -1.24 -3.93 10.48
N VAL A 94 -2.52 -3.55 10.46
CA VAL A 94 -3.04 -2.43 11.25
C VAL A 94 -2.82 -2.66 12.75
N LEU A 95 -3.13 -3.87 13.24
CA LEU A 95 -2.97 -4.21 14.66
C LEU A 95 -1.50 -4.23 15.07
N ALA A 96 -0.61 -4.73 14.21
CA ALA A 96 0.84 -4.75 14.46
C ALA A 96 1.39 -3.32 14.61
N PHE A 97 1.10 -2.41 13.67
CA PHE A 97 1.54 -1.03 13.75
C PHE A 97 0.90 -0.27 14.92
N ALA A 98 -0.37 -0.53 15.23
CA ALA A 98 -1.02 0.07 16.40
C ALA A 98 -0.33 -0.37 17.70
N PHE A 99 0.00 -1.65 17.83
CA PHE A 99 0.71 -2.21 18.97
C PHE A 99 2.12 -1.61 19.11
N GLN A 100 2.90 -1.55 18.01
CA GLN A 100 4.23 -0.93 18.00
C GLN A 100 4.17 0.56 18.36
N THR A 101 3.20 1.31 17.85
CA THR A 101 3.03 2.74 18.18
C THR A 101 2.72 2.94 19.66
N PHE A 102 1.93 2.04 20.26
CA PHE A 102 1.63 2.11 21.69
C PHE A 102 2.87 1.82 22.56
N LEU A 103 3.68 0.83 22.16
CA LEU A 103 4.96 0.49 22.81
C LEU A 103 6.00 1.60 22.68
N ALA A 104 6.09 2.26 21.53
CA ALA A 104 7.04 3.34 21.29
C ALA A 104 6.78 4.60 22.13
N GLN A 105 5.62 4.70 22.81
CA GLN A 105 5.20 5.84 23.64
C GLN A 105 5.60 7.21 23.05
N PRO A 106 5.15 7.55 21.82
CA PRO A 106 5.52 8.80 21.19
C PRO A 106 4.95 10.00 21.97
N ASN A 107 5.65 11.14 21.90
CA ASN A 107 5.13 12.39 22.43
C ASN A 107 3.98 12.90 21.56
N TRP A 108 2.74 12.57 21.95
CA TRP A 108 1.52 12.97 21.22
C TRP A 108 1.38 14.50 21.05
N GLY A 109 1.96 15.30 21.94
CA GLY A 109 1.99 16.76 21.81
C GLY A 109 2.78 17.21 20.58
N GLU A 110 3.96 16.62 20.36
CA GLU A 110 4.79 16.92 19.19
C GLU A 110 4.22 16.32 17.90
N VAL A 111 3.64 15.11 17.96
CA VAL A 111 2.99 14.45 16.82
C VAL A 111 1.85 15.31 16.28
N THR A 112 0.98 15.83 17.16
CA THR A 112 -0.15 16.67 16.75
C THR A 112 0.32 18.00 16.16
N ILE A 113 1.35 18.63 16.73
CA ILE A 113 1.95 19.84 16.14
C ILE A 113 2.53 19.54 14.76
N GLY A 114 3.31 18.47 14.61
CA GLY A 114 3.89 18.05 13.34
C GLY A 114 2.84 17.72 12.27
N MET A 115 1.68 17.19 12.65
CA MET A 115 0.58 16.90 11.74
C MET A 115 -0.08 18.16 11.17
N PHE A 116 -0.14 19.26 11.94
CA PHE A 116 -0.81 20.50 11.53
C PHE A 116 0.15 21.59 11.05
N THR A 117 1.45 21.49 11.33
CA THR A 117 2.46 22.46 10.87
C THR A 117 3.43 21.82 9.87
N PRO A 118 3.17 21.90 8.56
CA PRO A 118 4.13 21.45 7.56
C PRO A 118 5.36 22.36 7.59
N ARG A 119 6.52 21.79 7.92
CA ARG A 119 7.83 22.46 7.87
C ARG A 119 8.76 21.64 7.00
N PHE A 120 9.39 22.29 6.03
CA PHE A 120 10.42 21.67 5.20
C PHE A 120 11.78 22.17 5.68
N ASN A 121 12.55 21.28 6.31
CA ASN A 121 13.90 21.58 6.77
C ASN A 121 14.91 20.98 5.77
N GLY A 122 15.12 21.67 4.65
CA GLY A 122 16.12 21.30 3.64
C GLY A 122 15.61 20.37 2.52
N VAL A 123 16.54 19.97 1.64
CA VAL A 123 16.26 19.19 0.43
C VAL A 123 15.86 17.75 0.75
N ASP A 124 16.45 17.16 1.80
CA ASP A 124 16.17 15.78 2.20
C ASP A 124 14.73 15.59 2.68
N SER A 125 14.16 16.60 3.36
CA SER A 125 12.74 16.61 3.75
C SER A 125 11.81 16.60 2.53
N ILE A 126 12.19 17.29 1.45
CA ILE A 126 11.40 17.36 0.21
C ILE A 126 11.52 16.04 -0.55
N LEU A 127 12.72 15.44 -0.61
CA LEU A 127 12.93 14.14 -1.22
C LEU A 127 12.14 13.05 -0.49
N LEU A 128 12.17 13.03 0.84
CA LEU A 128 11.38 12.10 1.65
C LEU A 128 9.88 12.31 1.43
N ALA A 129 9.39 13.55 1.47
CA ALA A 129 7.98 13.86 1.23
C ALA A 129 7.54 13.43 -0.18
N THR A 130 8.37 13.67 -1.19
CA THR A 130 8.10 13.26 -2.58
C THR A 130 8.11 11.74 -2.72
N GLY A 131 9.02 11.05 -2.02
CA GLY A 131 9.07 9.59 -1.95
C GLY A 131 7.83 8.98 -1.32
N ILE A 132 7.36 9.52 -0.18
CA ILE A 132 6.12 9.10 0.48
C ILE A 132 4.91 9.30 -0.44
N LEU A 133 4.83 10.45 -1.13
CA LEU A 133 3.77 10.69 -2.11
C LEU A 133 3.82 9.71 -3.28
N GLY A 134 5.00 9.43 -3.82
CA GLY A 134 5.18 8.47 -4.92
C GLY A 134 4.82 7.03 -4.52
N ALA A 135 5.17 6.62 -3.31
CA ALA A 135 4.85 5.29 -2.78
C ALA A 135 3.34 5.12 -2.49
N THR A 136 2.65 6.19 -2.10
CA THR A 136 1.21 6.13 -1.75
C THR A 136 0.31 6.26 -2.96
N VAL A 137 0.70 7.03 -3.98
CA VAL A 137 -0.08 7.20 -5.20
C VAL A 137 0.37 6.18 -6.24
N MET A 138 -0.16 4.96 -6.12
CA MET A 138 0.09 3.88 -7.07
C MET A 138 -0.74 4.04 -8.35
N PRO A 139 -0.15 4.31 -9.52
CA PRO A 139 -0.90 4.54 -10.75
C PRO A 139 -1.67 3.30 -11.21
N HIS A 140 -1.10 2.11 -11.02
CA HIS A 140 -1.70 0.83 -11.39
C HIS A 140 -3.00 0.55 -10.61
N ALA A 141 -3.12 1.02 -9.36
CA ALA A 141 -4.33 0.88 -8.55
C ALA A 141 -5.51 1.65 -9.17
N ILE A 142 -5.25 2.80 -9.82
CA ILE A 142 -6.29 3.57 -10.52
C ILE A 142 -6.82 2.79 -11.73
N TYR A 143 -5.92 2.15 -12.49
CA TYR A 143 -6.30 1.31 -13.63
C TYR A 143 -7.12 0.10 -13.18
N LEU A 144 -6.66 -0.62 -12.15
CA LEU A 144 -7.33 -1.79 -11.59
C LEU A 144 -8.69 -1.43 -10.99
N HIS A 145 -8.77 -0.34 -10.22
CA HIS A 145 -10.02 0.11 -9.64
C HIS A 145 -11.05 0.46 -10.73
N SER A 146 -10.61 1.02 -11.86
CA SER A 146 -11.51 1.30 -12.99
C SER A 146 -12.08 0.05 -13.66
N SER A 147 -11.34 -1.06 -13.70
CA SER A 147 -11.81 -2.33 -14.28
C SER A 147 -12.64 -3.16 -13.30
N LEU A 148 -12.28 -3.18 -12.02
CA LEU A 148 -13.04 -3.88 -10.97
C LEU A 148 -14.43 -3.24 -10.75
N THR A 149 -14.53 -1.92 -10.87
CA THR A 149 -15.81 -1.19 -10.72
C THR A 149 -16.70 -1.27 -11.96
N GLN A 150 -16.16 -1.67 -13.12
CA GLN A 150 -16.89 -1.80 -14.39
C GLN A 150 -17.94 -2.92 -14.37
N ASN A 151 -17.61 -4.07 -13.76
CA ASN A 151 -18.42 -5.29 -13.83
C ASN A 151 -19.18 -5.63 -12.53
N ARG A 152 -18.91 -4.93 -11.41
CA ARG A 152 -19.47 -5.31 -10.09
C ARG A 152 -20.93 -4.87 -9.91
N ILE A 153 -21.30 -3.65 -10.32
CA ILE A 153 -22.66 -3.11 -10.14
C ILE A 153 -23.04 -2.16 -11.27
N VAL A 154 -23.73 -2.67 -12.30
CA VAL A 154 -24.28 -1.84 -13.38
C VAL A 154 -25.62 -1.26 -12.91
N GLY A 155 -25.60 -0.03 -12.39
CA GLY A 155 -26.84 0.69 -12.06
C GLY A 155 -27.70 0.87 -13.31
N ARG A 156 -28.95 0.37 -13.28
CA ARG A 156 -29.87 0.45 -14.43
C ARG A 156 -30.39 1.88 -14.61
N ASN A 157 -30.43 2.66 -13.52
CA ASN A 157 -30.88 4.06 -13.48
C ASN A 157 -29.80 5.01 -12.90
N ASP A 158 -29.84 6.30 -13.28
CA ASP A 158 -28.89 7.32 -12.79
C ASP A 158 -28.90 7.50 -11.26
N ALA A 159 -30.05 7.29 -10.62
CA ALA A 159 -30.17 7.33 -9.17
C ALA A 159 -29.41 6.18 -8.49
N GLU A 160 -29.43 4.98 -9.08
CA GLU A 160 -28.67 3.82 -8.58
C GLU A 160 -27.18 4.03 -8.76
N LYS A 161 -26.75 4.52 -9.94
CA LYS A 161 -25.34 4.86 -10.20
C LYS A 161 -24.79 5.86 -9.18
N ARG A 162 -25.56 6.89 -8.81
CA ARG A 162 -25.18 7.85 -7.77
C ARG A 162 -25.07 7.21 -6.38
N ARG A 163 -25.93 6.24 -6.06
CA ARG A 163 -25.90 5.54 -4.77
C ARG A 163 -24.70 4.61 -4.66
N ILE A 164 -24.43 3.84 -5.71
CA ILE A 164 -23.25 2.98 -5.84
C ILE A 164 -21.99 3.82 -5.70
N PHE A 165 -21.91 4.94 -6.42
CA PHE A 165 -20.78 5.86 -6.32
C PHE A 165 -20.55 6.38 -4.90
N ARG A 166 -21.60 6.72 -4.14
CA ARG A 166 -21.43 7.17 -2.75
C ARG A 166 -20.87 6.06 -1.86
N PHE A 167 -21.37 4.83 -2.01
CA PHE A 167 -20.87 3.71 -1.21
C PHE A 167 -19.40 3.40 -1.54
N GLU A 168 -19.06 3.31 -2.83
CA GLU A 168 -17.69 3.12 -3.29
C GLU A 168 -16.77 4.25 -2.81
N PHE A 169 -17.24 5.50 -2.87
CA PHE A 169 -16.47 6.64 -2.41
C PHE A 169 -16.21 6.62 -0.90
N ILE A 170 -17.21 6.24 -0.09
CA ILE A 170 -17.05 6.09 1.36
C ILE A 170 -16.07 4.95 1.66
N ASP A 171 -16.17 3.83 0.95
CA ASP A 171 -15.26 2.68 1.10
C ASP A 171 -13.80 3.08 0.80
N ILE A 172 -13.56 3.79 -0.31
CA ILE A 172 -12.24 4.32 -0.66
C ILE A 172 -11.73 5.30 0.40
N ILE A 173 -12.59 6.19 0.92
CA ILE A 173 -12.18 7.12 1.99
C ILE A 173 -11.75 6.35 3.23
N ILE A 174 -12.54 5.36 3.66
CA ILE A 174 -12.20 4.55 4.84
C ILE A 174 -10.86 3.85 4.62
N ALA A 175 -10.67 3.20 3.48
CA ALA A 175 -9.41 2.54 3.13
C ALA A 175 -8.22 3.51 3.10
N MET A 176 -8.39 4.70 2.51
CA MET A 176 -7.35 5.73 2.45
C MET A 176 -7.01 6.32 3.81
N VAL A 177 -8.00 6.48 4.70
CA VAL A 177 -7.77 6.94 6.09
C VAL A 177 -6.98 5.90 6.86
N ILE A 178 -7.32 4.61 6.72
CA ILE A 178 -6.58 3.51 7.36
C ILE A 178 -5.14 3.47 6.82
N ALA A 179 -4.95 3.54 5.51
CA ALA A 179 -3.62 3.58 4.90
C ALA A 179 -2.80 4.79 5.35
N GLY A 180 -3.43 5.97 5.44
CA GLY A 180 -2.81 7.19 5.96
C GLY A 180 -2.40 7.04 7.43
N ALA A 181 -3.24 6.41 8.25
CA ALA A 181 -2.92 6.14 9.66
C ALA A 181 -1.72 5.18 9.79
N ILE A 182 -1.65 4.12 8.97
CA ILE A 182 -0.50 3.20 8.97
C ILE A 182 0.79 3.94 8.59
N ASN A 183 0.76 4.75 7.53
CA ASN A 183 1.93 5.52 7.10
C ASN A 183 2.37 6.52 8.18
N MET A 184 1.42 7.15 8.87
CA MET A 184 1.69 8.04 9.99
C MET A 184 2.33 7.29 11.16
N SER A 185 1.78 6.13 11.54
CA SER A 185 2.36 5.26 12.57
C SER A 185 3.79 4.84 12.22
N MET A 186 4.04 4.43 10.97
CA MET A 186 5.37 4.07 10.50
C MET A 186 6.36 5.24 10.64
N LEU A 187 5.95 6.46 10.28
CA LEU A 187 6.78 7.67 10.43
C LEU A 187 7.03 8.01 11.90
N ILE A 188 6.00 7.92 12.75
CA ILE A 188 6.11 8.17 14.20
C ILE A 188 7.06 7.17 14.86
N ILE A 189 6.92 5.87 14.56
CA ILE A 189 7.82 4.82 15.06
C ILE A 189 9.24 5.13 14.59
N ALA A 190 9.41 5.49 13.31
CA ALA A 190 10.73 5.78 12.79
C ALA A 190 11.40 6.98 13.50
N ALA A 191 10.62 8.03 13.79
CA ALA A 191 11.10 9.18 14.54
C ALA A 191 11.37 8.87 16.02
N ALA A 192 10.52 8.09 16.68
CA ALA A 192 10.67 7.78 18.10
C ALA A 192 11.85 6.83 18.34
N VAL A 193 12.02 5.82 17.48
CA VAL A 193 12.99 4.73 17.67
C VAL A 193 14.34 5.01 17.00
N PHE A 194 14.37 5.44 15.74
CA PHE A 194 15.64 5.55 14.98
C PHE A 194 16.24 6.95 14.99
N HIS A 195 15.41 7.99 14.94
CA HIS A 195 15.91 9.37 14.91
C HIS A 195 16.55 9.81 16.25
N THR A 196 16.09 9.24 17.37
CA THR A 196 16.72 9.45 18.68
C THR A 196 18.07 8.73 18.82
N GLN A 197 18.30 7.67 18.04
CA GLN A 197 19.53 6.86 18.03
C GLN A 197 20.53 7.27 16.94
N GLY A 198 20.15 8.16 16.00
CA GLY A 198 21.01 8.62 14.91
C GLY A 198 21.27 7.56 13.83
N VAL A 199 20.46 6.50 13.75
CA VAL A 199 20.61 5.42 12.78
C VAL A 199 19.93 5.81 11.46
N VAL A 200 20.69 5.82 10.37
CA VAL A 200 20.14 5.95 9.02
C VAL A 200 19.62 4.58 8.59
N VAL A 201 18.30 4.46 8.45
CA VAL A 201 17.64 3.22 8.04
C VAL A 201 17.54 3.20 6.52
N GLU A 202 18.50 2.55 5.87
CA GLU A 202 18.49 2.35 4.40
C GLU A 202 17.93 0.97 4.01
N ASP A 203 18.03 -0.02 4.90
CA ASP A 203 17.64 -1.41 4.65
C ASP A 203 16.63 -1.95 5.68
N LEU A 204 15.77 -2.86 5.23
CA LEU A 204 14.77 -3.52 6.08
C LEU A 204 15.41 -4.31 7.25
N ASP A 205 16.61 -4.86 7.05
CA ASP A 205 17.34 -5.60 8.08
C ASP A 205 17.76 -4.68 9.25
N ILE A 206 18.14 -3.45 8.94
CA ILE A 206 18.51 -2.43 9.92
C ILE A 206 17.26 -2.01 10.70
N ALA A 207 16.14 -1.83 10.00
CA ALA A 207 14.86 -1.52 10.62
C ALA A 207 14.40 -2.63 11.59
N TYR A 208 14.47 -3.91 11.16
CA TYR A 208 14.07 -5.04 11.97
C TYR A 208 14.93 -5.19 13.23
N ASN A 209 16.26 -5.09 13.09
CA ASN A 209 17.16 -5.23 14.23
C ASN A 209 17.02 -4.05 15.21
N GLY A 210 16.87 -2.82 14.74
CA GLY A 210 16.67 -1.67 15.64
C GLY A 210 15.29 -1.67 16.31
N LEU A 211 14.23 -2.16 15.65
CA LEU A 211 12.94 -2.40 16.32
C LEU A 211 13.07 -3.48 17.41
N LYS A 212 13.78 -4.57 17.12
CA LYS A 212 14.02 -5.66 18.07
C LYS A 212 14.83 -5.20 19.29
N GLU A 213 15.81 -4.34 19.07
CA GLU A 213 16.67 -3.81 20.13
C GLU A 213 15.95 -2.75 20.98
N ALA A 214 15.16 -1.86 20.37
CA ALA A 214 14.48 -0.77 21.06
C ALA A 214 13.16 -1.17 21.75
N LEU A 215 12.36 -2.04 21.12
CA LEU A 215 11.01 -2.40 21.58
C LEU A 215 10.90 -3.86 22.05
N GLY A 216 11.96 -4.66 21.86
CA GLY A 216 12.02 -6.06 22.25
C GLY A 216 11.49 -7.05 21.20
N PRO A 217 11.70 -8.36 21.41
CA PRO A 217 11.41 -9.41 20.42
C PRO A 217 9.92 -9.67 20.16
N MET A 218 9.02 -9.09 20.97
CA MET A 218 7.57 -9.15 20.75
C MET A 218 7.06 -8.05 19.82
N ALA A 219 7.88 -7.01 19.57
CA ALA A 219 7.54 -5.88 18.73
C ALA A 219 8.15 -5.99 17.32
N ALA A 220 9.19 -6.81 17.15
CA ALA A 220 9.82 -7.16 15.88
C ALA A 220 9.17 -8.41 15.27
#